data_AF-A0A3M1QH52-F1
#
_entry.id   AF-A0A3M1QH52-F1
#
_cell.length_a   1.000
_cell.length_b   1.000
_cell.length_c   1.000
_cell.angle_alpha   90.00
_cell.angle_beta   90.00
_cell.angle_gamma   90.00
#
_symmetry.space_group_name_H-M   'P 1'
#
loop_
_entity.id
_entity.type
_entity.pdbx_description
1 polymer ?
#
loop_
_entity_poly.entity_id
_entity_poly.type
_entity_poly.pdbx_seq_one_letter_code
_entity_poly.pdbx_strand_id
1 'polypeptide(L)'
;MITITYTASDADVAKRIQADLAQADIAEARRHILLVIVSPDAKKDEDVHRALDDALHKHHHIVPVLVAQTQLPAKLAHFDALDFTDRYDFDKLRAQLASIVASEPDIRRNNRLTAFALFVIVIAIFLLAILFIGGADIEAPQDEYNAIATDEQRTIEALINVNLPRSTEEAANFPATVDAAPTAQRPLLIQTATALVDGERE
;
A
#
# COMPACT_ATOMS: atom_id res chain seq x y z
N MET A 1 -17.54 1.29 24.22
CA MET A 1 -18.41 0.52 25.15
C MET A 1 -17.53 -0.38 26.00
N ILE A 2 -17.73 -0.40 27.32
CA ILE A 2 -16.96 -1.26 28.23
C ILE A 2 -17.84 -2.44 28.65
N THR A 3 -17.36 -3.66 28.46
CA THR A 3 -18.03 -4.90 28.87
C THR A 3 -17.18 -5.59 29.93
N ILE A 4 -17.80 -6.12 30.98
CA ILE A 4 -17.12 -6.84 32.05
C ILE A 4 -17.54 -8.30 31.98
N THR A 5 -16.57 -9.23 31.92
CA THR A 5 -16.81 -10.67 32.03
C THR A 5 -16.18 -11.19 33.32
N TYR A 6 -16.92 -12.03 34.04
CA TYR A 6 -16.63 -12.47 35.40
C TYR A 6 -17.42 -13.74 35.73
N THR A 7 -16.99 -14.48 36.76
CA THR A 7 -17.72 -15.66 37.29
C THR A 7 -18.67 -15.27 38.41
N ALA A 8 -19.55 -16.18 38.82
CA ALA A 8 -20.45 -15.94 39.94
C ALA A 8 -19.72 -15.58 41.27
N SER A 9 -18.52 -16.15 41.50
CA SER A 9 -17.71 -15.86 42.69
C SER A 9 -17.10 -14.45 42.69
N ASP A 10 -16.93 -13.84 41.51
CA ASP A 10 -16.34 -12.51 41.34
C ASP A 10 -17.39 -11.39 41.19
N ALA A 11 -18.68 -11.71 41.33
CA ALA A 11 -19.79 -10.80 41.04
C ALA A 11 -19.77 -9.51 41.86
N ASP A 12 -19.31 -9.56 43.12
CA ASP A 12 -19.26 -8.37 43.98
C ASP A 12 -18.18 -7.38 43.52
N VAL A 13 -17.03 -7.89 43.06
CA VAL A 13 -15.97 -7.06 42.47
C VAL A 13 -16.44 -6.46 41.16
N ALA A 14 -17.10 -7.25 40.31
CA ALA A 14 -17.66 -6.78 39.04
C ALA A 14 -18.68 -5.65 39.23
N LYS A 15 -19.61 -5.80 40.19
CA LYS A 15 -20.60 -4.76 40.53
C LYS A 15 -19.93 -3.49 41.03
N ARG A 16 -18.90 -3.62 41.87
CA ARG A 16 -18.14 -2.47 42.37
C ARG A 16 -17.44 -1.72 41.24
N ILE A 17 -16.74 -2.44 40.36
CA ILE A 17 -16.13 -1.87 39.16
C ILE A 17 -17.18 -1.16 38.31
N GLN A 18 -18.33 -1.79 38.06
CA GLN A 18 -19.41 -1.22 37.26
C GLN A 18 -19.94 0.08 37.88
N ALA A 19 -20.14 0.12 39.21
CA ALA A 19 -20.59 1.31 39.91
C ALA A 19 -19.57 2.45 39.83
N ASP A 20 -18.28 2.16 40.01
CA ASP A 20 -17.22 3.16 39.93
C ASP A 20 -17.05 3.69 38.49
N LEU A 21 -17.13 2.80 37.49
CA LEU A 21 -17.11 3.18 36.07
C LEU A 21 -18.29 4.08 35.69
N ALA A 22 -19.48 3.82 36.22
CA ALA A 22 -20.66 4.64 35.98
C ALA A 22 -20.53 6.05 36.59
N GLN A 23 -19.78 6.20 37.70
CA GLN A 23 -19.55 7.49 38.35
C GLN A 23 -18.41 8.30 37.73
N ALA A 24 -17.41 7.62 37.17
CA ALA A 24 -16.16 8.26 36.76
C ALA A 24 -16.21 9.03 35.43
N ASP A 25 -17.38 9.13 34.80
CA ASP A 25 -17.60 9.76 33.48
C ASP A 25 -16.45 9.46 32.50
N ILE A 26 -16.10 8.18 32.39
CA ILE A 26 -15.07 7.76 31.45
C ILE A 26 -15.67 7.94 30.07
N ALA A 27 -15.19 8.98 29.37
CA ALA A 27 -15.60 9.35 28.03
C ALA A 27 -15.90 8.09 27.20
N GLU A 28 -17.08 8.05 26.58
CA GLU A 28 -17.55 6.87 25.86
C GLU A 28 -16.44 6.30 25.00
N ALA A 29 -15.91 5.15 25.43
CA ALA A 29 -14.80 4.53 24.72
C ALA A 29 -15.27 4.26 23.30
N ARG A 30 -14.66 4.94 22.32
CA ARG A 30 -14.97 4.76 20.88
C ARG A 30 -14.72 3.33 20.41
N ARG A 31 -13.93 2.57 21.16
CA ARG A 31 -13.66 1.15 20.95
C ARG A 31 -14.34 0.31 22.02
N HIS A 32 -14.55 -0.95 21.68
CA HIS A 32 -15.01 -1.95 22.64
C HIS A 32 -13.84 -2.38 23.53
N ILE A 33 -14.02 -2.26 24.84
CA ILE A 33 -13.05 -2.71 25.85
C ILE A 33 -13.70 -3.84 26.64
N LEU A 34 -13.06 -5.01 26.67
CA LEU A 34 -13.42 -6.13 27.53
C LEU A 34 -12.55 -6.10 28.79
N LEU A 35 -13.19 -5.90 29.93
CA LEU A 35 -12.62 -6.11 31.25
C LEU A 35 -12.84 -7.56 31.67
N VAL A 36 -11.76 -8.31 31.86
CA VAL A 36 -11.81 -9.74 32.22
C VAL A 36 -11.37 -9.87 33.67
N ILE A 37 -12.28 -10.28 34.55
CA ILE A 37 -11.90 -10.59 35.92
C ILE A 37 -11.27 -11.99 35.95
N VAL A 38 -10.03 -12.06 36.38
CA VAL A 38 -9.20 -13.27 36.39
C VAL A 38 -9.09 -13.78 37.82
N SER A 39 -9.80 -14.86 38.09
CA SER A 39 -9.76 -15.65 39.34
C SER A 39 -9.45 -17.13 39.04
N PRO A 40 -9.18 -17.97 40.05
CA PRO A 40 -9.06 -19.41 39.88
C PRO A 40 -10.30 -20.06 39.24
N ASP A 41 -11.50 -19.54 39.53
CA ASP A 41 -12.75 -20.04 38.96
C ASP A 41 -12.93 -19.61 37.51
N ALA A 42 -12.54 -18.37 37.17
CA ALA A 42 -12.59 -17.85 35.80
C ALA A 42 -11.79 -18.69 34.81
N LYS A 43 -10.75 -19.40 35.27
CA LYS A 43 -9.97 -20.33 34.44
C LYS A 43 -10.77 -21.54 33.95
N LYS A 44 -11.84 -21.90 34.64
CA LYS A 44 -12.67 -23.08 34.32
C LYS A 44 -14.03 -22.68 33.75
N ASP A 45 -14.34 -21.39 33.76
CA ASP A 45 -15.63 -20.86 33.35
C ASP A 45 -15.70 -20.73 31.82
N GLU A 46 -16.62 -21.48 31.21
CA GLU A 46 -16.77 -21.52 29.76
C GLU A 46 -17.31 -20.19 29.20
N ASP A 47 -18.15 -19.48 29.94
CA ASP A 47 -18.70 -18.20 29.50
C ASP A 47 -17.61 -17.12 29.45
N VAL A 48 -16.72 -17.09 30.44
CA VAL A 48 -15.55 -16.19 30.44
C VAL A 48 -14.62 -16.50 29.25
N HIS A 49 -14.34 -17.78 28.98
CA HIS A 49 -13.52 -18.16 27.82
C HIS A 49 -14.18 -17.79 26.50
N ARG A 50 -15.48 -18.03 26.35
CA ARG A 50 -16.24 -17.64 25.14
C ARG A 50 -16.22 -16.13 24.93
N ALA A 51 -16.42 -15.34 25.98
CA ALA A 51 -16.36 -13.87 25.91
C ALA A 51 -14.95 -13.37 25.54
N LEU A 52 -13.92 -13.97 26.11
CA LEU A 52 -12.52 -13.65 25.80
C LEU A 52 -12.18 -13.97 24.34
N ASP A 53 -12.58 -15.15 23.85
CA ASP A 53 -12.31 -15.57 22.48
C ASP A 53 -13.04 -14.69 21.45
N ASP A 54 -14.29 -14.30 21.73
CA ASP A 54 -15.05 -13.36 20.89
C ASP A 54 -14.38 -11.97 20.85
N ALA A 55 -13.91 -11.47 22.00
CA ALA A 55 -13.21 -10.19 22.07
C ALA A 55 -11.87 -10.22 21.32
N LEU A 56 -11.12 -11.31 21.39
CA LEU A 56 -9.89 -11.51 20.63
C LEU A 56 -10.18 -11.52 19.11
N HIS A 57 -11.21 -12.25 18.69
CA HIS A 57 -11.62 -12.32 17.28
C HIS A 57 -12.03 -10.96 16.70
N LYS A 58 -12.71 -10.14 17.52
CA LYS A 58 -13.17 -8.80 17.13
C LYS A 58 -12.11 -7.70 17.33
N HIS A 59 -10.90 -8.06 17.72
CA HIS A 59 -9.81 -7.12 18.02
C HIS A 59 -10.21 -6.05 19.04
N HIS A 60 -11.01 -6.44 20.04
CA HIS A 60 -11.33 -5.57 21.16
C HIS A 60 -10.11 -5.35 22.06
N HIS A 61 -10.08 -4.23 22.77
CA HIS A 61 -9.08 -4.02 23.81
C HIS A 61 -9.44 -4.89 25.01
N ILE A 62 -8.46 -5.63 25.53
CA ILE A 62 -8.69 -6.53 26.67
C ILE A 62 -7.85 -6.03 27.84
N VAL A 63 -8.49 -5.88 29.00
CA VAL A 63 -7.85 -5.49 30.26
C VAL A 63 -8.09 -6.60 31.28
N PRO A 64 -7.10 -7.47 31.51
CA PRO A 64 -7.17 -8.48 32.56
C PRO A 64 -7.09 -7.81 33.94
N VAL A 65 -7.93 -8.24 34.86
CA VAL A 65 -7.95 -7.79 36.26
C VAL A 65 -7.81 -9.01 37.17
N LEU A 66 -6.67 -9.16 37.80
CA LEU A 66 -6.40 -10.24 38.75
C LEU A 66 -7.01 -9.91 40.11
N VAL A 67 -7.91 -10.75 40.61
CA VAL A 67 -8.58 -10.55 41.91
C VAL A 67 -8.14 -11.56 42.97
N ALA A 68 -7.40 -12.60 42.56
CA ALA A 68 -6.80 -13.58 43.46
C ALA A 68 -5.46 -14.05 42.89
N GLN A 69 -4.55 -14.53 43.74
CA GLN A 69 -3.24 -15.02 43.30
C GLN A 69 -3.41 -16.21 42.35
N THR A 70 -3.26 -15.94 41.06
CA THR A 70 -3.43 -16.93 40.00
C THR A 70 -2.60 -16.52 38.80
N GLN A 71 -2.04 -17.49 38.09
CA GLN A 71 -1.32 -17.22 36.85
C GLN A 71 -2.30 -16.80 35.74
N LEU A 72 -1.96 -15.81 34.92
CA LEU A 72 -2.75 -15.47 33.74
C LEU A 72 -2.87 -16.67 32.80
N PRO A 73 -4.05 -16.90 32.17
CA PRO A 73 -4.17 -17.84 31.07
C PRO A 73 -3.16 -17.54 29.97
N ALA A 74 -2.65 -18.55 29.26
CA ALA A 74 -1.65 -18.37 28.20
C ALA A 74 -2.10 -17.36 27.12
N LYS A 75 -3.40 -17.34 26.79
CA LYS A 75 -4.01 -16.35 25.86
C LYS A 75 -3.88 -14.90 26.34
N LEU A 76 -3.76 -14.69 27.66
CA LEU A 76 -3.65 -13.38 28.29
C LEU A 76 -2.21 -13.03 28.74
N ALA A 77 -1.23 -13.92 28.52
CA ALA A 77 0.13 -13.74 29.03
C ALA A 77 0.86 -12.51 28.47
N HIS A 78 0.42 -11.98 27.33
CA HIS A 78 0.99 -10.81 26.68
C HIS A 78 0.29 -9.49 27.06
N PHE A 79 -0.74 -9.55 27.90
CA PHE A 79 -1.49 -8.36 28.31
C PHE A 79 -1.00 -7.86 29.66
N ASP A 80 -0.95 -6.54 29.80
CA ASP A 80 -0.69 -5.89 31.08
C ASP A 80 -1.92 -6.07 31.98
N ALA A 81 -1.81 -6.99 32.94
CA ALA A 81 -2.88 -7.25 33.89
C ALA A 81 -2.84 -6.28 35.07
N LEU A 82 -4.00 -5.79 35.47
CA LEU A 82 -4.17 -5.03 36.69
C LEU A 82 -4.26 -5.97 37.88
N ASP A 83 -3.35 -5.82 38.83
CA ASP A 83 -3.31 -6.64 40.03
C ASP A 83 -4.11 -6.00 41.17
N PHE A 84 -5.26 -6.61 41.50
CA PHE A 84 -6.13 -6.31 42.65
C PHE A 84 -6.18 -7.46 43.65
N THR A 85 -5.17 -8.34 43.67
CA THR A 85 -5.12 -9.48 44.59
C THR A 85 -5.08 -9.06 46.06
N ASP A 86 -4.38 -7.96 46.38
CA ASP A 86 -4.33 -7.42 47.74
C ASP A 86 -5.46 -6.44 48.04
N ARG A 87 -5.67 -5.47 47.13
CA ARG A 87 -6.63 -4.38 47.32
C ARG A 87 -7.13 -3.86 45.98
N TYR A 88 -8.44 -3.70 45.89
CA TYR A 88 -9.09 -3.00 44.79
C TYR A 88 -8.65 -1.52 44.73
N ASP A 89 -8.15 -1.09 43.57
CA ASP A 89 -7.63 0.25 43.30
C ASP A 89 -8.24 0.80 42.00
N PHE A 90 -9.29 1.61 42.14
CA PHE A 90 -9.99 2.18 41.00
C PHE A 90 -9.15 3.20 40.23
N ASP A 91 -8.23 3.91 40.89
CA ASP A 91 -7.40 4.91 40.22
C ASP A 91 -6.46 4.25 39.21
N LYS A 92 -5.91 3.07 39.53
CA LYS A 92 -5.13 2.26 38.58
C LYS A 92 -5.96 1.81 37.39
N LEU A 93 -7.19 1.32 37.64
CA LEU A 93 -8.09 0.92 36.54
C LEU A 93 -8.41 2.11 35.63
N ARG A 94 -8.76 3.25 36.23
CA ARG A 94 -9.07 4.49 35.52
C ARG A 94 -7.87 4.96 34.68
N ALA A 95 -6.67 4.93 35.22
CA ALA A 95 -5.46 5.29 34.49
C ALA A 95 -5.20 4.38 33.29
N GLN A 96 -5.39 3.07 33.45
CA GLN A 96 -5.25 2.09 32.35
C GLN A 96 -6.31 2.30 31.27
N LEU A 97 -7.57 2.54 31.66
CA LEU A 97 -8.63 2.83 30.69
C LEU A 97 -8.38 4.17 29.97
N ALA A 98 -7.93 5.18 30.71
CA ALA A 98 -7.58 6.47 30.14
C ALA A 98 -6.44 6.37 29.13
N SER A 99 -5.40 5.55 29.37
CA SER A 99 -4.31 5.37 28.41
C SER A 99 -4.78 4.69 27.11
N ILE A 100 -5.69 3.71 27.21
CA ILE A 100 -6.30 3.04 26.06
C ILE A 100 -7.14 4.03 25.24
N VAL A 101 -7.93 4.87 25.91
CA VAL A 101 -8.76 5.89 25.25
C VAL A 101 -7.91 7.03 24.67
N ALA A 102 -6.88 7.45 25.39
CA ALA A 102 -5.98 8.56 25.02
C ALA A 102 -4.95 8.17 23.95
N SER A 103 -4.78 6.91 23.60
CA SER A 103 -3.81 6.50 22.56
C SER A 103 -4.16 6.97 21.13
N GLU A 104 -5.31 7.62 20.89
CA GLU A 104 -5.71 8.08 19.55
C GLU A 104 -5.10 9.42 19.03
N PRO A 105 -4.97 10.52 19.80
CA PRO A 105 -4.47 11.78 19.27
C PRO A 105 -2.96 11.74 19.03
N ASP A 106 -2.20 11.10 19.92
CA ASP A 106 -0.74 11.13 19.86
C ASP A 106 -0.17 10.26 18.74
N ILE A 107 -0.76 9.08 18.49
CA ILE A 107 -0.38 8.27 17.33
C ILE A 107 -0.68 9.03 16.03
N ARG A 108 -1.83 9.70 15.92
CA ARG A 108 -2.17 10.50 14.72
C ARG A 108 -1.26 11.71 14.55
N ARG A 109 -0.90 12.41 15.63
CA ARG A 109 -0.03 13.59 15.58
C ARG A 109 1.41 13.20 15.22
N ASN A 110 1.92 12.12 15.81
CA ASN A 110 3.26 11.64 15.51
C ASN A 110 3.32 11.05 14.09
N ASN A 111 2.29 10.30 13.66
CA ASN A 111 2.21 9.78 12.29
C ASN A 111 2.13 10.90 11.24
N ARG A 112 1.52 12.05 11.54
CA ARG A 112 1.54 13.21 10.62
C ARG A 112 2.93 13.79 10.45
N LEU A 113 3.72 13.87 11.52
CA LEU A 113 5.09 14.38 11.45
C LEU A 113 5.99 13.40 10.67
N THR A 114 5.85 12.10 10.92
CA THR A 114 6.55 11.06 10.16
C THR A 114 6.15 11.07 8.68
N ALA A 115 4.85 11.18 8.38
CA ALA A 115 4.36 11.26 7.00
C ALA A 115 4.87 12.52 6.29
N PHE A 116 4.91 13.66 6.98
CA PHE A 116 5.48 14.89 6.45
C PHE A 116 6.98 14.76 6.18
N ALA A 117 7.74 14.17 7.10
CA ALA A 117 9.18 13.92 6.89
C ALA A 117 9.43 13.02 5.67
N LEU A 118 8.66 11.93 5.53
CA LEU A 118 8.71 11.06 4.35
C LEU A 118 8.39 11.82 3.06
N PHE A 119 7.35 12.66 3.08
CA PHE A 119 6.97 13.47 1.92
C PHE A 119 8.08 14.44 1.50
N VAL A 120 8.74 15.11 2.46
CA VAL A 120 9.89 15.99 2.19
C VAL A 120 11.05 15.22 1.58
N ILE A 121 11.35 14.01 2.07
CA ILE A 121 12.41 13.15 1.52
C ILE A 121 12.09 12.77 0.08
N VAL A 122 10.85 12.37 -0.21
CA VAL A 122 10.42 12.01 -1.58
C VAL A 122 10.56 13.19 -2.53
N ILE A 123 10.13 14.39 -2.12
CA ILE A 123 10.32 15.61 -2.93
C ILE A 123 11.79 15.91 -3.16
N ALA A 124 12.64 15.79 -2.13
CA ALA A 124 14.07 16.05 -2.27
C ALA A 124 14.73 15.10 -3.28
N ILE A 125 14.42 13.79 -3.21
CA ILE A 125 14.92 12.79 -4.16
C ILE A 125 14.42 13.10 -5.58
N PHE A 126 13.13 13.45 -5.71
CA PHE A 126 12.54 13.79 -7.01
C PHE A 126 13.20 15.02 -7.66
N LEU A 127 13.41 16.09 -6.89
CA LEU A 127 14.09 17.30 -7.38
C LEU A 127 15.55 17.01 -7.75
N LEU A 128 16.24 16.20 -6.95
CA LEU A 128 17.60 15.78 -7.22
C LEU A 128 17.67 14.98 -8.52
N ALA A 129 16.74 14.05 -8.76
CA ALA A 129 16.65 13.33 -10.03
C ALA A 129 16.45 14.26 -11.23
N ILE A 130 15.58 15.28 -11.13
CA ILE A 130 15.40 16.28 -12.19
C ILE A 130 16.70 17.05 -12.45
N LEU A 131 17.41 17.46 -11.40
CA LEU A 131 18.69 18.15 -11.53
C LEU A 131 19.76 17.26 -12.18
N PHE A 132 19.80 15.97 -11.86
CA PHE A 132 20.71 15.03 -12.50
C PHE A 132 20.36 14.79 -13.97
N ILE A 133 19.08 14.69 -14.32
CA ILE A 133 18.66 14.51 -15.72
C ILE A 133 18.90 15.78 -16.55
N GLY A 134 18.64 16.95 -15.99
CA GLY A 134 18.78 18.22 -16.70
C GLY A 134 20.18 18.86 -16.64
N GLY A 135 21.01 18.46 -15.67
CA GLY A 135 22.33 19.06 -15.41
C GLY A 135 23.52 18.12 -15.59
N ALA A 136 23.31 16.80 -15.65
CA ALA A 136 24.31 15.94 -16.25
C ALA A 136 24.16 16.08 -17.76
N ASP A 137 25.25 16.37 -18.47
CA ASP A 137 25.35 16.37 -19.94
C ASP A 137 25.15 14.95 -20.49
N ILE A 138 24.01 14.32 -20.17
CA ILE A 138 23.51 13.11 -20.80
C ILE A 138 22.89 13.58 -22.11
N GLU A 139 23.76 14.01 -23.03
CA GLU A 139 23.40 14.17 -24.41
C GLU A 139 22.98 12.77 -24.90
N ALA A 140 21.79 12.69 -25.48
CA ALA A 140 21.37 11.46 -26.14
C ALA A 140 22.46 11.11 -27.17
N PRO A 141 22.95 9.86 -27.22
CA PRO A 141 24.11 9.50 -28.03
C PRO A 141 23.82 9.83 -29.49
N GLN A 142 24.33 10.97 -29.94
CA GLN A 142 24.08 11.51 -31.28
C GLN A 142 24.50 10.49 -32.34
N ASP A 143 25.54 9.70 -32.05
CA ASP A 143 26.02 8.62 -32.90
C ASP A 143 24.95 7.54 -33.15
N GLU A 144 24.10 7.20 -32.17
CA GLU A 144 23.01 6.23 -32.37
C GLU A 144 21.91 6.82 -33.27
N TYR A 145 21.54 8.09 -33.07
CA TYR A 145 20.55 8.76 -33.91
C TYR A 145 21.06 8.96 -35.34
N ASN A 146 22.33 9.35 -35.49
CA ASN A 146 22.97 9.52 -36.80
C ASN A 146 23.14 8.18 -37.53
N ALA A 147 23.39 7.09 -36.79
CA ALA A 147 23.45 5.74 -37.35
C ALA A 147 22.10 5.31 -37.92
N ILE A 148 20.99 5.55 -37.20
CA ILE A 148 19.64 5.23 -37.67
C ILE A 148 19.32 5.97 -38.96
N ALA A 149 19.57 7.28 -39.03
CA ALA A 149 19.32 8.06 -40.26
C ALA A 149 20.17 7.55 -41.45
N THR A 150 21.42 7.16 -41.16
CA THR A 150 22.33 6.59 -42.18
C THR A 150 21.83 5.24 -42.68
N ASP A 151 21.37 4.37 -41.77
CA ASP A 151 20.88 3.04 -42.12
C ASP A 151 19.50 3.07 -42.79
N GLU A 152 18.63 4.00 -42.42
CA GLU A 152 17.39 4.31 -43.14
C GLU A 152 17.69 4.75 -44.58
N GLN A 153 18.62 5.70 -44.76
CA GLN A 153 19.00 6.18 -46.09
C GLN A 153 19.61 5.06 -46.95
N ARG A 154 20.49 4.22 -46.38
CA ARG A 154 21.04 3.05 -47.08
C ARG A 154 19.96 2.04 -47.46
N THR A 155 18.98 1.83 -46.58
CA THR A 155 17.87 0.91 -46.83
C THR A 155 16.96 1.43 -47.95
N ILE A 156 16.64 2.73 -47.93
CA ILE A 156 15.90 3.40 -49.00
C ILE A 156 16.68 3.31 -50.31
N GLU A 157 17.98 3.59 -50.29
CA GLU A 157 18.81 3.54 -51.51
C GLU A 157 18.87 2.12 -52.10
N ALA A 158 19.10 1.11 -51.26
CA ALA A 158 19.20 -0.28 -51.69
C ALA A 158 17.88 -0.87 -52.19
N LEU A 159 16.76 -0.53 -51.55
CA LEU A 159 15.47 -1.15 -51.83
C LEU A 159 14.64 -0.38 -52.88
N ILE A 160 14.68 0.96 -52.81
CA ILE A 160 13.79 1.83 -53.56
C ILE A 160 14.52 2.43 -54.76
N ASN A 161 15.65 3.11 -54.56
CA ASN A 161 16.31 3.88 -55.63
C ASN A 161 16.91 3.02 -56.75
N VAL A 162 17.26 1.76 -56.49
CA VAL A 162 17.77 0.84 -57.51
C VAL A 162 16.67 0.35 -58.45
N ASN A 163 15.44 0.21 -57.95
CA ASN A 163 14.36 -0.46 -58.67
C ASN A 163 13.31 0.51 -59.25
N LEU A 164 13.36 1.79 -58.88
CA LEU A 164 12.50 2.81 -59.46
C LEU A 164 12.97 3.20 -60.87
N PRO A 165 12.04 3.34 -61.83
CA PRO A 165 12.38 3.73 -63.19
C PRO A 165 12.79 5.20 -63.22
N ARG A 166 13.90 5.52 -63.88
CA ARG A 166 14.46 6.86 -64.00
C ARG A 166 14.34 7.45 -65.41
N SER A 167 13.83 6.65 -66.35
CA SER A 167 13.58 7.06 -67.72
C SER A 167 12.23 6.53 -68.22
N THR A 168 11.73 7.09 -69.32
CA THR A 168 10.49 6.65 -69.97
C THR A 168 10.58 5.21 -70.48
N GLU A 169 11.75 4.77 -70.90
CA GLU A 169 12.02 3.39 -71.34
C GLU A 169 12.03 2.41 -70.16
N GLU A 170 12.61 2.79 -69.03
CA GLU A 170 12.55 1.99 -67.79
C GLU A 170 11.13 1.94 -67.22
N ALA A 171 10.39 3.04 -67.29
CA ALA A 171 9.00 3.10 -66.84
C ALA A 171 8.09 2.15 -67.63
N ALA A 172 8.30 2.03 -68.95
CA ALA A 172 7.57 1.08 -69.78
C ALA A 172 7.82 -0.39 -69.38
N ASN A 173 9.01 -0.67 -68.83
CA ASN A 173 9.41 -2.00 -68.37
C ASN A 173 9.21 -2.22 -66.87
N PHE A 174 8.73 -1.23 -66.13
CA PHE A 174 8.59 -1.28 -64.67
C PHE A 174 7.75 -2.46 -64.14
N PRO A 175 6.64 -2.89 -64.78
CA PRO A 175 5.91 -4.07 -64.32
C PRO A 175 6.79 -5.34 -64.24
N ALA A 176 7.69 -5.53 -65.20
CA ALA A 176 8.62 -6.66 -65.21
C ALA A 176 9.66 -6.54 -64.08
N THR A 177 10.10 -5.32 -63.75
CA THR A 177 10.97 -5.04 -62.61
C THR A 177 10.28 -5.37 -61.28
N VAL A 178 9.00 -5.01 -61.13
CA VAL A 178 8.19 -5.35 -59.94
C VAL A 178 8.00 -6.86 -59.81
N ASP A 179 7.75 -7.57 -60.92
CA ASP A 179 7.60 -9.02 -60.91
C ASP A 179 8.91 -9.75 -60.61
N ALA A 180 10.06 -9.20 -60.99
CA ALA A 180 11.38 -9.72 -60.66
C ALA A 180 11.78 -9.43 -59.20
N ALA A 181 11.20 -8.41 -58.56
CA ALA A 181 11.50 -8.05 -57.18
C ALA A 181 10.95 -9.07 -56.15
N PRO A 182 11.59 -9.21 -54.98
CA PRO A 182 11.08 -10.03 -53.89
C PRO A 182 9.65 -9.66 -53.49
N THR A 183 8.80 -10.65 -53.24
CA THR A 183 7.35 -10.47 -52.98
C THR A 183 7.06 -9.44 -51.87
N ALA A 184 7.90 -9.38 -50.84
CA ALA A 184 7.77 -8.43 -49.73
C ALA A 184 7.97 -6.95 -50.14
N GLN A 185 8.70 -6.68 -51.23
CA GLN A 185 9.06 -5.33 -51.67
C GLN A 185 8.12 -4.78 -52.74
N ARG A 186 7.37 -5.65 -53.44
CA ARG A 186 6.47 -5.25 -54.53
C ARG A 186 5.43 -4.20 -54.13
N PRO A 187 4.75 -4.30 -52.96
CA PRO A 187 3.78 -3.28 -52.57
C PRO A 187 4.42 -1.90 -52.40
N LEU A 188 5.64 -1.84 -51.86
CA LEU A 188 6.37 -0.58 -51.68
C LEU A 188 6.78 0.02 -53.03
N LEU A 189 7.35 -0.78 -53.94
CA LEU A 189 7.74 -0.31 -55.28
C LEU A 189 6.55 0.23 -56.08
N ILE A 190 5.40 -0.47 -56.05
CA ILE A 190 4.18 -0.03 -56.71
C ILE A 190 3.72 1.32 -56.13
N GLN A 191 3.63 1.44 -54.80
CA GLN A 191 3.17 2.65 -54.13
C GLN A 191 4.09 3.86 -54.40
N THR A 192 5.41 3.67 -54.33
CA THR A 192 6.38 4.74 -54.58
C THR A 192 6.36 5.19 -56.04
N ALA A 193 6.25 4.26 -56.99
CA ALA A 193 6.15 4.61 -58.41
C ALA A 193 4.85 5.38 -58.72
N THR A 194 3.72 5.00 -58.11
CA THR A 194 2.46 5.76 -58.28
C THR A 194 2.53 7.15 -57.64
N ALA A 195 3.18 7.29 -56.48
CA ALA A 195 3.33 8.58 -55.81
C ALA A 195 4.19 9.58 -56.60
N LEU A 196 5.21 9.12 -57.34
CA LEU A 196 6.01 9.97 -58.22
C LEU A 196 5.19 10.54 -59.39
N VAL A 197 4.28 9.75 -59.97
CA VAL A 197 3.42 10.18 -61.08
C VAL A 197 2.41 11.26 -60.67
N ASP A 198 1.92 11.22 -59.43
CA ASP A 198 1.01 12.22 -58.90
C ASP A 198 1.73 13.51 -58.47
N GLY A 199 2.98 13.42 -58.00
CA GLY A 199 3.80 14.57 -57.62
C GLY A 199 4.32 15.42 -58.79
N GLU A 200 4.38 14.90 -60.02
CA GLU A 200 4.74 15.67 -61.23
C GLU A 200 3.55 16.44 -61.84
N ARG A 201 2.35 16.34 -61.24
CA ARG A 201 1.11 17.02 -61.70
C ARG A 201 0.71 18.26 -60.91
N GLU A 202 1.47 18.63 -59.87
CA GLU A 202 1.38 19.93 -59.17
C GLU A 202 2.45 20.91 -59.66
#